data_AF-A0A2A7N446-F1
#
_entry.id   AF-A0A2A7N446-F1
#
_cell.length_a   1.000
_cell.length_b   1.000
_cell.length_c   1.000
_cell.angle_alpha   90.00
_cell.angle_beta   90.00
_cell.angle_gamma   90.00
#
_symmetry.space_group_name_H-M   'P 1'
#
loop_
_entity.id
_entity.type
_entity.pdbx_description
1 polymer ?
#
loop_
_entity_poly.entity_id
_entity_poly.type
_entity_poly.pdbx_seq_one_letter_code
_entity_poly.pdbx_strand_id
1 'polypeptide(L)' 'MLLFIFGYGIKQKMLGPGNVRTCPRCHNTTQWTRMREFKQVSLFFIPVARWGRKEFEVCGICGATSYV' A
#
# COMPACT_ATOMS: atom_id res chain seq x y z
N MET A 1 -5.58 30.86 -22.48
CA MET A 1 -4.97 30.55 -21.17
C MET A 1 -5.12 29.06 -20.91
N LEU A 2 -4.02 28.31 -20.77
CA LEU A 2 -4.04 26.88 -20.47
C LEU A 2 -3.98 26.68 -18.95
N LEU A 3 -4.96 25.99 -18.39
CA LEU A 3 -4.97 25.58 -16.98
C LEU A 3 -4.44 24.14 -16.90
N PHE A 4 -3.31 23.92 -16.23
CA PHE A 4 -2.77 22.58 -15.98
C PHE A 4 -3.13 22.14 -14.56
N ILE A 5 -3.97 21.11 -14.44
CA ILE A 5 -4.32 20.52 -13.13
C ILE A 5 -3.45 19.29 -12.94
N PHE A 6 -2.47 19.37 -12.04
CA PHE A 6 -1.67 18.22 -11.63
C PHE A 6 -2.03 17.79 -10.21
N GLY A 7 -1.88 16.49 -9.94
CA GLY A 7 -2.03 15.90 -8.61
C GLY A 7 -0.87 14.94 -8.35
N TYR A 8 -0.34 14.96 -7.13
CA TYR A 8 0.66 14.01 -6.67
C TYR A 8 0.17 13.38 -5.38
N GLY A 9 0.31 12.06 -5.25
CA GLY A 9 -0.12 11.37 -4.04
C GLY A 9 0.46 9.97 -3.90
N ILE A 10 0.44 9.49 -2.68
CA ILE A 10 0.75 8.11 -2.33
C ILE A 10 -0.57 7.31 -2.40
N LYS A 11 -0.55 6.19 -3.10
CA LYS A 11 -1.69 5.28 -3.24
C LYS A 11 -1.33 3.92 -2.68
N GLN A 12 -2.27 3.33 -1.95
CA GLN A 12 -2.15 1.98 -1.42
C GLN A 12 -3.13 1.07 -2.15
N LYS A 13 -2.68 -0.14 -2.47
CA LYS A 13 -3.46 -1.18 -3.13
C LYS A 13 -3.39 -2.45 -2.30
N MET A 14 -4.54 -2.98 -1.91
CA MET A 14 -4.62 -4.30 -1.31
C MET A 14 -4.28 -5.34 -2.39
N LEU A 15 -3.23 -6.13 -2.15
CA LEU A 15 -2.82 -7.23 -3.03
C LEU A 15 -3.57 -8.52 -2.73
N GLY A 16 -4.20 -8.60 -1.55
CA GLY A 16 -4.98 -9.74 -1.10
C GLY A 16 -4.40 -10.37 0.17
N PRO A 17 -4.87 -11.57 0.53
CA PRO A 17 -4.32 -12.30 1.65
C PRO A 17 -2.88 -12.73 1.39
N GLY A 18 -2.01 -12.52 2.39
CA GLY A 18 -0.64 -12.99 2.44
C GLY A 18 -0.49 -14.28 3.25
N ASN A 19 0.70 -14.49 3.80
CA ASN A 19 1.00 -15.69 4.57
C ASN A 19 0.39 -15.64 5.99
N VAL A 20 0.13 -16.82 6.54
CA VAL A 20 -0.24 -16.97 7.95
C VAL A 20 1.04 -16.99 8.78
N ARG A 21 1.19 -16.03 9.69
CA ARG A 21 2.37 -15.90 10.54
C ARG A 21 1.98 -15.44 11.94
N THR A 22 2.73 -15.89 12.94
CA THR A 22 2.57 -15.42 14.33
C THR A 22 3.09 -14.00 14.44
N CYS A 23 2.25 -13.08 14.92
CA CYS A 23 2.64 -11.69 15.01
C CYS A 23 3.55 -11.43 16.21
N PRO A 24 4.71 -10.76 16.03
CA PRO A 24 5.59 -10.43 17.15
C PRO A 24 5.00 -9.40 18.10
N ARG A 25 3.93 -8.69 17.69
CA ARG A 25 3.29 -7.65 18.50
C ARG A 25 2.14 -8.18 19.36
N CYS A 26 1.27 -9.01 18.80
CA CYS A 26 0.08 -9.55 19.51
C CYS A 26 0.16 -11.05 19.79
N HIS A 27 1.24 -11.72 19.37
CA HIS A 27 1.49 -13.16 19.56
C HIS A 27 0.41 -14.10 19.03
N ASN A 28 -0.54 -13.60 18.23
CA ASN A 28 -1.54 -14.42 17.57
C ASN A 28 -1.07 -14.85 16.18
N THR A 29 -1.42 -16.09 15.81
CA THR A 29 -1.24 -16.63 14.47
C THR A 29 -2.42 -16.21 13.61
N THR A 30 -2.15 -15.35 12.62
CA THR A 30 -3.20 -14.80 11.76
C THR A 30 -2.71 -14.67 10.33
N GLN A 31 -3.64 -14.55 9.39
CA GLN A 31 -3.33 -14.25 8.01
C GLN A 31 -2.97 -12.77 7.87
N TRP A 32 -1.78 -12.49 7.39
CA TRP A 32 -1.35 -11.12 7.15
C TRP A 32 -1.88 -10.65 5.80
N THR A 33 -2.39 -9.43 5.72
CA THR A 33 -2.89 -8.84 4.48
C THR A 33 -1.73 -8.18 3.74
N ARG A 34 -1.52 -8.54 2.46
CA ARG A 34 -0.54 -7.85 1.62
C ARG A 34 -1.09 -6.55 1.08
N MET A 35 -0.31 -5.50 1.23
CA MET A 35 -0.56 -4.18 0.71
C MET A 35 0.64 -3.69 -0.09
N ARG A 36 0.37 -2.93 -1.14
CA ARG A 36 1.38 -2.26 -1.96
C ARG A 36 1.13 -0.78 -1.99
N GLU A 37 2.12 -0.01 -1.58
CA GLU A 37 2.13 1.43 -1.70
C GLU A 37 2.93 1.85 -2.94
N PHE A 38 2.45 2.88 -3.64
CA PHE A 38 3.17 3.49 -4.75
C PHE A 38 2.87 4.99 -4.83
N LYS A 39 3.84 5.75 -5.32
CA LYS A 39 3.67 7.17 -5.63
C LYS A 39 3.06 7.29 -7.02
N GLN A 40 2.08 8.17 -7.17
CA GLN A 40 1.39 8.44 -8.43
C GLN A 40 1.34 9.95 -8.69
N VAL A 41 1.69 10.34 -9.91
CA VAL A 41 1.37 11.66 -10.48
C VAL A 41 0.24 11.50 -11.47
N SER A 42 -0.73 12.40 -11.37
CA SER A 42 -1.84 12.53 -12.31
C SER A 42 -1.87 13.92 -12.92
N LEU A 43 -2.12 14.00 -14.22
CA LEU A 43 -2.36 15.24 -14.95
C LEU A 43 -3.79 15.18 -15.50
N PHE A 44 -4.62 16.19 -15.20
CA PHE A 44 -6.05 16.17 -15.50
C PHE A 44 -6.74 14.87 -15.05
N PHE A 45 -6.42 14.40 -13.84
CA PHE A 45 -6.90 13.12 -13.28
C PHE A 45 -6.43 11.84 -13.99
N ILE A 46 -5.69 11.96 -15.10
CA ILE A 46 -5.09 10.82 -15.81
C ILE A 46 -3.75 10.48 -15.13
N PRO A 47 -3.57 9.25 -14.60
CA PRO A 47 -2.32 8.85 -13.98
C PRO A 47 -1.21 8.71 -15.03
N VAL A 48 -0.26 9.64 -15.06
CA VAL A 48 0.81 9.70 -16.07
C VAL A 48 2.08 8.97 -15.63
N ALA A 49 2.36 8.90 -14.33
CA ALA A 49 3.56 8.26 -13.80
C ALA A 49 3.28 7.57 -12.46
N ARG A 50 3.86 6.38 -12.26
CA ARG A 50 3.81 5.62 -11.01
C ARG A 50 5.20 5.06 -10.67
N TRP A 51 5.67 5.24 -9.44
CA TRP A 51 6.99 4.76 -9.00
C TRP A 51 7.04 4.45 -7.51
N GLY A 52 8.19 3.95 -7.04
CA GLY A 52 8.45 3.72 -5.62
C GLY A 52 7.53 2.67 -5.00
N ARG A 53 7.29 1.56 -5.71
CA ARG A 53 6.45 0.45 -5.23
C ARG A 53 7.08 -0.14 -3.96
N LYS A 54 6.34 -0.15 -2.86
CA LYS A 54 6.73 -0.78 -1.59
C LYS A 54 5.67 -1.79 -1.21
N GLU A 55 6.08 -3.01 -0.90
CA GLU A 55 5.19 -4.06 -0.42
C GLU A 55 5.37 -4.24 1.07
N PHE A 56 4.24 -4.37 1.77
CA PHE A 56 4.21 -4.63 3.19
C PHE A 56 3.02 -5.51 3.52
N GLU A 57 3.16 -6.25 4.60
CA GLU A 57 2.13 -7.10 5.16
C GLU A 57 1.58 -6.44 6.43
N VAL A 58 0.26 -6.52 6.62
CA VAL A 58 -0.45 -5.95 7.77
C VAL A 58 -1.14 -7.06 8.54
N CYS A 59 -0.88 -7.15 9.84
CA CYS A 59 -1.55 -8.07 10.73
C CYS A 59 -3.04 -7.74 10.82
N GLY A 60 -3.91 -8.71 10.51
CA GLY A 60 -5.37 -8.53 10.52
C GLY A 60 -6.00 -8.32 11.91
N ILE A 61 -5.23 -8.52 12.99
CA ILE A 61 -5.72 -8.38 14.37
C ILE A 61 -5.32 -7.03 14.97
N CYS A 62 -4.03 -6.70 14.96
CA CYS A 62 -3.50 -5.52 15.66
C CYS A 62 -2.99 -4.41 14.72
N GLY A 63 -3.09 -4.61 13.40
CA GLY A 63 -2.62 -3.64 12.41
C GLY A 63 -1.09 -3.45 12.38
N ALA A 64 -0.32 -4.36 12.99
CA ALA A 64 1.15 -4.33 12.88
C ALA A 64 1.57 -4.44 11.41
N THR A 65 2.55 -3.65 10.99
CA THR A 65 3.08 -3.66 9.63
C THR A 65 4.47 -4.29 9.62
N SER A 66 4.73 -5.19 8.67
CA SER A 66 6.05 -5.75 8.41
C SER A 66 6.35 -5.63 6.92
N TYR A 67 7.55 -5.17 6.57
CA TYR A 67 8.02 -5.19 5.19
C TYR A 67 8.23 -6.65 4.75
N VAL A 68 7.82 -6.96 3.52
CA VAL A 68 8.01 -8.28 2.90
C VAL A 68 9.40 -8.38 2.30
#